data_AF-A0A383D3B3-F1
#
_entry.id   AF-A0A383D3B3-F1
#
_cell.length_a   1.000
_cell.length_b   1.000
_cell.length_c   1.000
_cell.angle_alpha   90.00
_cell.angle_beta   90.00
_cell.angle_gamma   90.00
#
_symmetry.space_group_name_H-M   'P 1'
#
loop_
_entity.id
_entity.type
_entity.pdbx_description
1 polymer ?
#
loop_
_entity_poly.entity_id
_entity_poly.type
_entity_poly.pdbx_seq_one_letter_code
_entity_poly.pdbx_strand_id
1 'polypeptide(L)'
;VTCYLCNSGNFVERKGQVRDNPDLKVLECLYCGLVTLSSIEHITKRYYENSESSKAWMNFLQKSDSIQPIKEWLAESYQDDKRRSEKYHNLIENKTVLDFGCGNGGFLLQTKAIASEVVGIDLEKRIQEYWKEKLKIYSNINRAN
;
A
#
# COMPACT_ATOMS: atom_id res chain seq x y z
N VAL A 1 -1.34 -16.40 18.55
CA VAL A 1 -0.75 -15.80 17.34
C VAL A 1 0.37 -16.69 16.85
N THR A 2 0.41 -16.96 15.55
CA THR A 2 1.50 -17.70 14.90
C THR A 2 2.21 -16.74 13.95
N CYS A 3 3.54 -16.74 13.95
CA CYS A 3 4.32 -15.90 13.03
C CYS A 3 4.05 -16.32 11.58
N TYR A 4 3.51 -15.42 10.76
CA TYR A 4 3.20 -15.74 9.36
C TYR A 4 4.44 -15.92 8.46
N LEU A 5 5.63 -15.52 8.95
CA LEU A 5 6.89 -15.69 8.22
C LEU A 5 7.60 -17.01 8.52
N CYS A 6 7.65 -17.42 9.80
CA CYS A 6 8.44 -18.59 10.22
C CYS A 6 7.64 -19.67 10.97
N ASN A 7 6.34 -19.47 11.14
CA ASN A 7 5.43 -20.37 11.85
C ASN A 7 5.72 -20.60 13.35
N SER A 8 6.68 -19.86 13.93
CA SER A 8 6.93 -19.88 15.37
C SER A 8 5.75 -19.30 16.17
N GLY A 9 5.46 -19.91 17.32
CA GLY A 9 4.52 -19.37 18.32
C GLY A 9 5.18 -18.53 19.41
N ASN A 10 6.52 -18.35 19.36
CA ASN A 10 7.27 -17.67 20.40
C ASN A 10 7.42 -16.18 20.09
N PHE A 11 6.86 -15.35 20.96
CA PHE A 11 6.88 -13.90 20.84
C PHE A 11 7.25 -13.24 22.17
N VAL A 12 7.79 -12.03 22.08
CA VAL A 12 7.93 -11.10 23.20
C VAL A 12 7.14 -9.83 22.89
N GLU A 13 6.54 -9.22 23.91
CA GLU A 13 5.88 -7.92 23.79
C GLU A 13 6.94 -6.80 23.77
N ARG A 14 6.93 -5.96 22.74
CA ARG A 14 7.77 -4.77 22.64
C ARG A 14 7.14 -3.61 23.39
N LYS A 15 7.99 -2.74 23.95
CA LYS A 15 7.53 -1.45 24.49
C LYS A 15 6.91 -0.60 23.38
N GLY A 16 5.80 0.06 23.70
CA GLY A 16 5.08 0.95 22.79
C GLY A 16 3.61 0.58 22.67
N GLN A 17 2.86 1.41 21.96
CA GLN A 17 1.43 1.22 21.68
C GLN A 17 1.11 1.81 20.30
N VAL A 18 0.04 1.32 19.67
CA VAL A 18 -0.52 1.99 18.49
C VAL A 18 -1.28 3.25 18.91
N ARG A 19 -1.51 4.17 17.97
CA ARG A 19 -2.07 5.51 18.27
C ARG A 19 -3.56 5.48 18.64
N ASP A 20 -4.28 4.50 18.11
CA ASP A 20 -5.74 4.42 18.02
C ASP A 20 -6.35 3.33 18.91
N ASN A 21 -5.57 2.34 19.31
CA ASN A 21 -6.04 1.21 20.11
C ASN A 21 -5.01 0.78 21.17
N PRO A 22 -5.17 1.19 22.45
CA PRO A 22 -4.21 0.86 23.50
C PRO A 22 -4.19 -0.63 23.85
N ASP A 23 -5.22 -1.41 23.50
CA ASP A 23 -5.29 -2.84 23.75
C ASP A 23 -4.49 -3.66 22.72
N LEU A 24 -4.08 -3.02 21.62
CA LEU A 24 -3.33 -3.65 20.55
C LEU A 24 -1.82 -3.62 20.86
N LYS A 25 -1.28 -4.79 21.17
CA LYS A 25 0.11 -4.97 21.59
C LYS A 25 1.03 -5.12 20.39
N VAL A 26 2.26 -4.62 20.52
CA VAL A 26 3.33 -4.82 19.54
C VAL A 26 4.12 -6.06 19.94
N LEU A 27 4.13 -7.08 19.09
CA LEU A 27 4.80 -8.36 19.33
C LEU A 27 6.01 -8.51 18.42
N GLU A 28 7.07 -9.14 18.92
CA GLU A 28 8.25 -9.53 18.15
C GLU A 28 8.47 -11.03 18.22
N CYS A 29 8.57 -11.67 17.06
CA CYS A 29 8.86 -13.10 16.99
C CYS A 29 10.31 -13.36 17.43
N LEU A 30 10.49 -14.20 18.45
CA LEU A 30 11.81 -14.52 19.00
C LEU A 30 12.68 -15.39 18.08
N TYR A 31 12.13 -15.88 16.97
CA TYR A 31 12.85 -16.72 16.01
C TYR A 31 13.34 -15.94 14.78
N CYS A 32 12.45 -15.21 14.10
CA CYS A 32 12.81 -14.48 12.88
C CYS A 32 12.86 -12.95 13.04
N GLY A 33 12.51 -12.41 14.21
CA GLY A 33 12.50 -10.97 14.46
C GLY A 33 11.34 -10.19 13.82
N LEU A 34 10.34 -10.86 13.24
CA LEU A 34 9.13 -10.20 12.72
C LEU A 34 8.46 -9.39 13.84
N VAL A 35 8.24 -8.10 13.62
CA VAL A 35 7.39 -7.25 14.46
C VAL A 35 5.98 -7.19 13.86
N THR A 36 4.97 -7.52 14.66
CA THR A 36 3.56 -7.58 14.25
C THR A 36 2.64 -7.10 15.37
N LEU A 37 1.39 -6.78 15.04
CA LEU A 37 0.34 -6.47 16.03
C LEU A 37 -0.22 -7.78 16.63
N SER A 38 -0.70 -7.71 17.87
CA SER A 38 -1.33 -8.85 18.56
C SER A 38 -2.64 -9.32 17.93
N SER A 39 -3.28 -8.47 17.14
CA SER A 39 -4.47 -8.78 16.34
C SER A 39 -4.47 -7.98 15.04
N ILE A 40 -5.08 -8.55 13.99
CA ILE A 40 -5.37 -7.89 12.72
C ILE A 40 -6.86 -7.96 12.37
N GLU A 41 -7.71 -8.30 13.34
CA GLU A 41 -9.16 -8.53 13.12
C GLU A 41 -9.89 -7.30 12.55
N HIS A 42 -9.36 -6.10 12.80
CA HIS A 42 -9.88 -4.85 12.23
C HIS A 42 -9.67 -4.75 10.70
N ILE A 43 -8.71 -5.49 10.14
CA ILE A 43 -8.41 -5.50 8.70
C ILE A 43 -9.30 -6.53 8.01
N THR A 44 -10.50 -6.10 7.63
CA THR A 44 -11.41 -6.94 6.83
C THR A 44 -10.95 -7.00 5.36
N LYS A 45 -11.45 -7.98 4.61
CA LYS A 45 -11.19 -8.09 3.15
C LYS A 45 -11.54 -6.80 2.37
N ARG A 46 -12.49 -6.00 2.89
CA ARG A 46 -12.96 -4.76 2.27
C ARG A 46 -12.29 -3.51 2.82
N TYR A 47 -11.38 -3.65 3.79
CA TYR A 47 -10.78 -2.52 4.51
C TYR A 47 -10.16 -1.47 3.57
N TYR A 48 -9.47 -1.92 2.53
CA TYR A 48 -8.83 -1.05 1.54
C TYR A 48 -9.75 -0.59 0.39
N GLU A 49 -10.97 -1.13 0.26
CA GLU A 49 -11.82 -0.83 -0.92
C GLU A 49 -12.38 0.59 -0.93
N ASN A 50 -12.64 1.16 0.25
CA ASN A 50 -13.42 2.39 0.43
C ASN A 50 -12.62 3.54 1.05
N SER A 51 -11.30 3.56 0.81
CA SER A 51 -10.43 4.69 1.16
C SER A 51 -10.30 4.96 2.66
N GLU A 52 -10.53 3.95 3.49
CA GLU A 52 -10.38 4.08 4.95
C GLU A 52 -8.96 4.52 5.33
N SER A 53 -7.95 4.05 4.60
CA SER A 53 -6.56 4.51 4.76
C SER A 53 -6.40 6.00 4.44
N SER A 54 -7.01 6.51 3.36
CA SER A 54 -6.98 7.93 3.02
C SER A 54 -7.73 8.78 4.05
N LYS A 55 -8.86 8.29 4.58
CA LYS A 55 -9.59 8.99 5.65
C LYS A 55 -8.78 9.04 6.94
N ALA A 56 -8.18 7.93 7.34
CA ALA A 56 -7.32 7.88 8.52
C ALA A 56 -6.13 8.86 8.39
N TRP A 57 -5.54 8.94 7.19
CA TRP A 57 -4.47 9.91 6.89
C TRP A 57 -4.94 11.36 6.99
N MET A 58 -6.08 11.69 6.39
CA MET A 58 -6.67 13.04 6.44
C MET A 58 -7.12 13.44 7.83
N ASN A 59 -7.69 12.51 8.61
CA ASN A 59 -8.07 12.74 9.99
C ASN A 59 -6.82 13.03 10.84
N PHE A 60 -5.73 12.32 10.60
CA PHE A 60 -4.46 12.57 11.29
C PHE A 60 -3.85 13.93 10.95
N LEU A 61 -3.73 14.27 9.66
CA LEU A 61 -3.06 15.50 9.23
C LEU A 61 -3.92 16.76 9.42
N GLN A 62 -5.21 16.68 9.10
CA GLN A 62 -6.09 17.83 8.97
C GLN A 62 -7.30 17.78 9.90
N LYS A 63 -7.41 16.75 10.76
CA LYS A 63 -8.58 16.53 11.64
C LYS A 63 -9.91 16.57 10.87
N SER A 64 -9.88 16.02 9.66
CA SER A 64 -11.00 15.99 8.72
C SER A 64 -11.31 14.54 8.33
N ASP A 65 -12.58 14.20 8.27
CA ASP A 65 -13.06 12.93 7.73
C ASP A 65 -13.19 12.95 6.19
N SER A 66 -12.70 14.02 5.56
CA SER A 66 -12.61 14.10 4.11
C SER A 66 -11.62 13.08 3.57
N ILE A 67 -11.80 12.72 2.30
CA ILE A 67 -10.89 11.83 1.61
C ILE A 67 -9.94 12.68 0.77
N GLN A 68 -8.63 12.40 0.85
CA GLN A 68 -7.63 13.11 0.06
C GLN A 68 -7.99 13.02 -1.44
N PRO A 69 -8.02 14.16 -2.15
CA PRO A 69 -8.11 14.18 -3.60
C PRO A 69 -6.91 13.49 -4.25
N ILE A 70 -7.15 12.63 -5.25
CA ILE A 70 -6.09 11.84 -5.90
C ILE A 70 -5.01 12.75 -6.53
N LYS A 71 -5.40 13.91 -7.07
CA LYS A 71 -4.46 14.89 -7.62
C LYS A 71 -3.48 15.44 -6.58
N GLU A 72 -3.95 15.69 -5.37
CA GLU A 72 -3.12 16.16 -4.26
C GLU A 72 -2.19 15.04 -3.81
N TRP A 73 -2.72 13.82 -3.67
CA TRP A 73 -1.90 12.65 -3.34
C TRP A 73 -0.79 12.41 -4.37
N LEU A 74 -1.09 12.55 -5.67
CA LEU A 74 -0.09 12.46 -6.75
C LEU A 74 0.98 13.54 -6.65
N ALA A 75 0.60 14.77 -6.29
CA ALA A 75 1.56 15.86 -6.13
C ALA A 75 2.48 15.62 -4.93
N GLU A 76 1.93 15.14 -3.81
CA GLU A 76 2.68 14.82 -2.59
C GLU A 76 3.67 13.67 -2.81
N SER A 77 3.29 12.62 -3.55
CA SER A 77 4.16 11.45 -3.78
C SER A 77 5.14 11.62 -4.95
N TYR A 78 4.97 12.65 -5.79
CA TYR A 78 5.69 12.79 -7.06
C TYR A 78 7.20 12.61 -6.95
N GLN A 79 7.84 13.25 -5.96
CA GLN A 79 9.29 13.17 -5.79
C GLN A 79 9.74 11.74 -5.49
N ASP A 80 8.98 11.00 -4.66
CA ASP A 80 9.30 9.62 -4.32
C ASP A 80 9.02 8.66 -5.48
N ASP A 81 7.92 8.88 -6.21
CA ASP A 81 7.58 8.11 -7.42
C ASP A 81 8.67 8.22 -8.49
N LYS A 82 9.11 9.46 -8.77
CA LYS A 82 10.19 9.73 -9.72
C LYS A 82 11.51 9.10 -9.27
N ARG A 83 11.88 9.29 -8.00
CA ARG A 83 13.09 8.69 -7.41
C ARG A 83 13.07 7.17 -7.54
N ARG A 84 11.92 6.52 -7.32
CA ARG A 84 11.77 5.07 -7.47
C ARG A 84 11.89 4.61 -8.91
N SER A 85 11.27 5.30 -9.87
CA SER A 85 11.37 4.93 -11.29
C SER A 85 12.79 5.08 -11.81
N GLU A 86 13.51 6.13 -11.41
CA GLU A 86 14.92 6.35 -11.76
C GLU A 86 15.82 5.28 -11.13
N LYS A 87 15.63 4.98 -9.84
CA LYS A 87 16.39 3.94 -9.13
C LYS A 87 16.28 2.58 -9.82
N TYR A 88 15.10 2.23 -10.34
CA TYR A 88 14.82 0.94 -10.94
C TYR A 88 14.90 0.95 -12.47
N HIS A 89 15.32 2.05 -13.10
CA HIS A 89 15.33 2.22 -14.55
C HIS A 89 15.88 1.01 -15.29
N ASN A 90 17.11 0.60 -14.96
CA ASN A 90 17.81 -0.50 -15.64
C ASN A 90 17.18 -1.88 -15.40
N LEU A 91 16.31 -2.02 -14.39
CA LEU A 91 15.59 -3.27 -14.11
C LEU A 91 14.26 -3.34 -14.86
N ILE A 92 13.66 -2.20 -15.18
CA ILE A 92 12.29 -2.10 -15.69
C ILE A 92 12.20 -1.63 -17.14
N GLU A 93 13.28 -1.10 -17.70
CA GLU A 93 13.34 -0.67 -19.10
C GLU A 93 12.95 -1.82 -20.05
N ASN A 94 11.98 -1.56 -20.93
CA ASN A 94 11.41 -2.53 -21.87
C ASN A 94 10.86 -3.82 -21.21
N LYS A 95 10.52 -3.78 -19.92
CA LYS A 95 9.87 -4.89 -19.20
C LYS A 95 8.39 -4.60 -18.97
N THR A 96 7.63 -5.67 -18.77
CA THR A 96 6.29 -5.60 -18.18
C THR A 96 6.43 -5.48 -16.66
N VAL A 97 5.84 -4.44 -16.08
CA VAL A 97 5.91 -4.15 -14.65
C VAL A 97 4.53 -4.32 -14.01
N LEU A 98 4.47 -5.13 -12.95
CA LEU A 98 3.30 -5.29 -12.10
C LEU A 98 3.58 -4.68 -10.71
N ASP A 99 2.75 -3.74 -10.27
CA ASP A 99 2.88 -3.09 -8.96
C ASP A 99 1.70 -3.48 -8.03
N PHE A 100 2.02 -4.19 -6.93
CA PHE A 100 1.03 -4.61 -5.93
C PHE A 100 0.86 -3.54 -4.86
N GLY A 101 -0.37 -3.10 -4.64
CA GLY A 101 -0.65 -1.95 -3.77
C GLY A 101 -0.13 -0.66 -4.41
N CYS A 102 -0.45 -0.44 -5.69
CA CYS A 102 0.09 0.66 -6.48
C CYS A 102 -0.38 2.06 -5.99
N GLY A 103 -1.27 2.13 -5.01
CA GLY A 103 -1.70 3.37 -4.36
C GLY A 103 -2.32 4.32 -5.38
N ASN A 104 -1.89 5.58 -5.36
CA ASN A 104 -2.39 6.58 -6.32
C ASN A 104 -1.95 6.36 -7.77
N GLY A 105 -1.14 5.34 -8.10
CA GLY A 105 -0.66 5.05 -9.45
C GLY A 105 0.47 5.97 -9.95
N GLY A 106 1.01 6.86 -9.11
CA GLY A 106 2.08 7.79 -9.47
C GLY A 106 3.35 7.11 -9.94
N PHE A 107 3.79 6.05 -9.25
CA PHE A 107 4.94 5.24 -9.67
C PHE A 107 4.73 4.56 -11.04
N LEU A 108 3.53 4.01 -11.29
CA LEU A 108 3.17 3.43 -12.59
C LEU A 108 3.21 4.49 -13.70
N LEU A 109 2.73 5.70 -13.42
CA LEU A 109 2.78 6.81 -14.38
C LEU A 109 4.22 7.17 -14.77
N GLN A 110 5.14 7.26 -13.81
CA GLN A 110 6.56 7.52 -14.10
C GLN A 110 7.20 6.37 -14.88
N THR A 111 6.88 5.13 -14.48
CA THR A 111 7.45 3.92 -15.06
C THR A 111 6.95 3.66 -16.49
N LYS A 112 5.74 4.11 -16.84
CA LYS A 112 5.14 3.95 -18.18
C LYS A 112 6.00 4.54 -19.31
N ALA A 113 6.85 5.53 -19.00
CA ALA A 113 7.73 6.14 -19.99
C ALA A 113 8.90 5.25 -20.43
N ILE A 114 9.26 4.24 -19.63
CA ILE A 114 10.45 3.40 -19.84
C ILE A 114 10.14 1.90 -19.89
N ALA A 115 9.07 1.45 -19.24
CA ALA A 115 8.60 0.07 -19.30
C ALA A 115 7.83 -0.21 -20.60
N SER A 116 7.83 -1.45 -21.07
CA SER A 116 7.02 -1.85 -22.22
C SER A 116 5.53 -1.85 -21.87
N GLU A 117 5.21 -2.22 -20.62
CA GLU A 117 3.86 -2.21 -20.08
C GLU A 117 3.89 -2.01 -18.56
N VAL A 118 2.87 -1.35 -18.03
CA VAL A 118 2.67 -1.17 -16.60
C VAL A 118 1.25 -1.58 -16.21
N VAL A 119 1.16 -2.36 -15.13
CA VAL A 119 -0.12 -2.82 -14.56
C VAL A 119 -0.08 -2.65 -13.05
N GLY A 120 -1.17 -2.15 -12.48
CA GLY A 120 -1.34 -1.97 -11.03
C GLY A 120 -2.39 -2.91 -10.46
N ILE A 121 -2.17 -3.35 -9.22
CA ILE A 121 -3.19 -3.99 -8.39
C ILE A 121 -3.47 -3.10 -7.18
N ASP A 122 -4.70 -2.59 -7.08
CA ASP A 122 -5.14 -1.86 -5.90
C ASP A 122 -6.63 -2.10 -5.63
N LEU A 123 -6.97 -2.32 -4.37
CA LEU A 123 -8.35 -2.59 -3.95
C LEU A 123 -9.20 -1.32 -3.91
N GLU A 124 -8.57 -0.16 -3.80
CA GLU A 124 -9.28 1.11 -3.68
C GLU A 124 -10.00 1.47 -5.00
N LYS A 125 -11.33 1.48 -4.96
CA LYS A 125 -12.16 1.67 -6.17
C LYS A 125 -11.97 3.02 -6.82
N ARG A 126 -11.70 4.07 -6.03
CA ARG A 126 -11.47 5.43 -6.54
C ARG A 126 -10.24 5.50 -7.45
N ILE A 127 -9.21 4.71 -7.17
CA ILE A 127 -7.98 4.68 -7.98
C ILE A 127 -8.25 4.06 -9.35
N GLN A 128 -8.98 2.94 -9.38
CA GLN A 128 -9.38 2.28 -10.62
C GLN A 128 -10.21 3.22 -11.51
N GLU A 129 -11.18 3.94 -10.92
CA GLU A 129 -12.02 4.89 -11.67
C GLU A 129 -11.22 6.11 -12.15
N TYR A 130 -10.34 6.66 -11.31
CA TYR A 130 -9.54 7.84 -11.67
C TYR A 130 -8.59 7.58 -12.84
N TRP A 131 -8.02 6.38 -12.90
CA TRP A 131 -7.06 5.97 -13.93
C TRP A 131 -7.66 5.26 -15.12
N LYS A 132 -8.99 5.11 -15.15
CA LYS A 132 -9.72 4.49 -16.25
C LYS A 132 -9.24 5.06 -17.59
N GLU A 133 -8.96 4.17 -18.54
CA GLU A 133 -8.41 4.47 -19.88
C GLU A 133 -6.97 5.00 -19.93
N LYS A 134 -6.36 5.36 -18.79
CA LYS A 134 -4.99 5.93 -18.73
C LYS A 134 -3.95 4.93 -18.23
N LEU A 135 -4.31 4.14 -17.21
CA LEU A 135 -3.51 3.04 -16.66
C LEU A 135 -4.38 1.79 -16.46
N LYS A 136 -3.76 0.62 -16.60
CA LYS A 136 -4.40 -0.66 -16.28
C LYS A 136 -4.27 -0.92 -14.78
N ILE A 137 -5.32 -0.65 -14.01
CA ILE A 137 -5.35 -0.91 -12.56
C ILE A 137 -6.53 -1.82 -12.26
N TYR A 138 -6.28 -2.91 -11.53
CA TYR A 138 -7.28 -3.92 -11.21
C TYR A 138 -7.38 -4.17 -9.71
N SER A 139 -8.56 -4.57 -9.24
CA SER A 139 -8.78 -5.02 -7.86
C SER A 139 -8.33 -6.47 -7.59
N ASN A 140 -7.83 -7.18 -8.61
CA ASN A 140 -7.47 -8.59 -8.48
C ASN A 140 -6.44 -8.98 -9.54
N ILE A 141 -5.42 -9.74 -9.12
CA ILE A 141 -4.36 -10.23 -9.99
C ILE A 141 -4.85 -11.07 -11.17
N ASN A 142 -5.93 -11.84 -11.02
CA ASN A 142 -6.48 -12.67 -12.09
C ASN A 142 -7.07 -11.84 -13.25
N ARG A 143 -7.25 -10.53 -13.07
CA ARG A 143 -7.69 -9.59 -14.11
C ARG A 143 -6.52 -8.90 -14.83
N ALA A 144 -5.29 -9.10 -14.35
CA ALA A 144 -4.08 -8.49 -14.90
C ALA A 144 -3.36 -9.39 -15.94
N ASN A 145 -4.09 -10.34 -16.54
CA ASN A 145 -3.59 -11.25 -17.56
C ASN A 145 -3.75 -10.68 -18.97
#